data_AF-A0A1E7F4K0-F1
#
_entry.id   AF-A0A1E7F4K0-F1
#
_cell.length_a   1.000
_cell.length_b   1.000
_cell.length_c   1.000
_cell.angle_alpha   90.00
_cell.angle_beta   90.00
_cell.angle_gamma   90.00
#
_symmetry.space_group_name_H-M   'P 1'
#
loop_
_entity.id
_entity.type
_entity.pdbx_description
1 polymer ?
#
loop_
_entity_poly.entity_id
_entity_poly.type
_entity_poly.pdbx_seq_one_letter_code
_entity_poly.pdbx_strand_id
1 'polypeptide(L)'
;MTRSTQAKRRLLFSEEHDDVVPVPSIADEKDETKTEKVTTTTAVPATVAVMATPEKKRQRRSDDRDDEGIAMYFSPKTTSVAKKASVMMVTPEKEQEKEQGKGKEQRKEQYVPIYIHKNVNYLRRGEATLSETIQKVFDFIEEHYVIPSNFESDRSMGPLSGTCFEVRVVEAYERGLLLSANSTEYQSTTDITICSHCADLGHVGDDCPKLI
;
A
#
# COMPACT_ATOMS: atom_id res chain seq x y z
N MET A 1 -28.98 33.86 32.67
CA MET A 1 -29.26 34.00 31.24
C MET A 1 -28.07 34.67 30.56
N THR A 2 -27.18 33.94 29.92
CA THR A 2 -26.24 34.48 28.91
C THR A 2 -25.84 33.33 27.97
N ARG A 3 -26.38 33.37 26.74
CA ARG A 3 -26.14 32.38 25.69
C ARG A 3 -24.84 32.72 24.99
N SER A 4 -23.85 31.83 25.05
CA SER A 4 -22.62 31.93 24.26
C SER A 4 -22.91 31.53 22.81
N THR A 5 -22.71 32.47 21.90
CA THR A 5 -23.02 32.38 20.47
C THR A 5 -21.88 31.75 19.69
N GLN A 6 -22.29 30.92 18.72
CA GLN A 6 -21.54 30.10 17.77
C GLN A 6 -20.27 30.74 17.16
N ALA A 7 -19.19 29.96 17.10
CA ALA A 7 -18.07 30.18 16.18
C ALA A 7 -18.27 29.34 14.91
N LYS A 8 -18.77 29.96 13.84
CA LYS A 8 -18.80 29.39 12.50
C LYS A 8 -17.40 29.50 11.89
N ARG A 9 -16.65 28.40 11.83
CA ARG A 9 -15.42 28.31 11.03
C ARG A 9 -15.80 28.36 9.55
N ARG A 10 -15.56 29.50 8.92
CA ARG A 10 -15.69 29.74 7.48
C ARG A 10 -14.39 29.23 6.84
N LEU A 11 -14.45 28.13 6.11
CA LEU A 11 -13.35 27.69 5.25
C LEU A 11 -13.26 28.66 4.07
N LEU A 12 -12.19 29.46 4.03
CA LEU A 12 -11.82 30.25 2.86
C LEU A 12 -11.14 29.29 1.88
N PHE A 13 -11.81 29.01 0.77
CA PHE A 13 -11.17 28.46 -0.43
C PHE A 13 -10.48 29.62 -1.12
N SER A 14 -9.15 29.64 -1.11
CA SER A 14 -8.37 30.58 -1.91
C SER A 14 -8.37 30.12 -3.35
N GLU A 15 -8.82 31.02 -4.22
CA GLU A 15 -8.88 30.93 -5.67
C GLU A 15 -7.46 31.04 -6.29
N GLU A 16 -7.21 30.16 -7.26
CA GLU A 16 -6.44 30.30 -8.50
C GLU A 16 -5.29 31.34 -8.59
N HIS A 17 -4.07 30.85 -8.90
CA HIS A 17 -3.14 31.55 -9.79
C HIS A 17 -2.49 30.54 -10.74
N ASP A 18 -2.95 30.55 -12.00
CA ASP A 18 -2.30 29.98 -13.16
C ASP A 18 -1.18 30.93 -13.62
N ASP A 19 0.06 30.67 -13.21
CA ASP A 19 1.24 31.32 -13.79
C ASP A 19 1.81 30.43 -14.90
N VAL A 20 1.41 30.78 -16.13
CA VAL A 20 2.00 30.32 -17.39
C VAL A 20 3.44 30.83 -17.46
N VAL A 21 4.42 29.95 -17.28
CA VAL A 21 5.83 30.27 -17.55
C VAL A 21 6.16 29.89 -19.01
N PRO A 22 6.77 30.79 -19.80
CA PRO A 22 7.07 30.53 -21.20
C PRO A 22 8.28 29.61 -21.39
N VAL A 23 8.14 28.71 -22.37
CA VAL A 23 9.14 27.80 -22.92
C VAL A 23 10.36 28.58 -23.45
N PRO A 24 11.60 28.27 -23.03
CA PRO A 24 12.78 28.62 -23.79
C PRO A 24 13.06 27.58 -24.87
N SER A 25 12.98 28.03 -26.12
CA SER A 25 13.55 27.40 -27.30
C SER A 25 15.07 27.30 -27.19
N ILE A 26 15.62 26.08 -27.25
CA ILE A 26 17.05 25.88 -27.48
C ILE A 26 17.23 25.23 -28.85
N ALA A 27 18.03 25.93 -29.65
CA ALA A 27 18.36 25.66 -31.01
C ALA A 27 19.32 24.47 -31.16
N ASP A 28 19.30 23.98 -32.40
CA ASP A 28 20.21 23.08 -33.08
C ASP A 28 21.63 22.91 -32.49
N GLU A 29 22.03 21.66 -32.26
CA GLU A 29 23.38 21.25 -32.63
C GLU A 29 23.39 19.81 -33.17
N LYS A 30 24.05 19.69 -34.32
CA LYS A 30 24.22 18.49 -35.14
C LYS A 30 25.26 17.58 -34.49
N ASP A 31 25.04 16.27 -34.50
CA ASP A 31 26.08 15.40 -35.05
C ASP A 31 25.52 14.08 -35.58
N GLU A 32 26.12 13.66 -36.68
CA GLU A 32 25.73 12.54 -37.52
C GLU A 32 26.32 11.25 -36.94
N THR A 33 25.58 10.13 -36.98
CA THR A 33 25.86 9.00 -37.88
C THR A 33 25.12 7.72 -37.47
N LYS A 34 24.71 7.01 -38.53
CA LYS A 34 24.55 5.54 -38.63
C LYS A 34 23.15 4.94 -38.39
N THR A 35 22.34 5.09 -39.45
CA THR A 35 21.61 4.04 -40.17
C THR A 35 21.48 2.65 -39.51
N GLU A 36 20.24 2.21 -39.25
CA GLU A 36 19.71 0.93 -39.77
C GLU A 36 18.16 0.84 -39.66
N LYS A 37 17.52 0.77 -40.85
CA LYS A 37 16.22 0.14 -41.26
C LYS A 37 15.09 0.02 -40.22
N VAL A 38 14.04 0.84 -40.26
CA VAL A 38 12.83 0.73 -41.11
C VAL A 38 12.19 -0.67 -41.16
N THR A 39 11.06 -0.85 -40.46
CA THR A 39 9.83 -1.37 -41.06
C THR A 39 8.61 -0.92 -40.27
N THR A 40 7.83 -0.08 -40.94
CA THR A 40 6.55 0.53 -40.56
C THR A 40 5.42 -0.40 -40.96
N THR A 41 4.47 -0.69 -40.08
CA THR A 41 3.05 -1.04 -40.37
C THR A 41 2.32 -1.05 -39.02
N THR A 42 1.09 -0.63 -38.79
CA THR A 42 0.10 0.15 -39.52
C THR A 42 -0.90 0.57 -38.45
N ALA A 43 -1.36 1.82 -38.51
CA ALA A 43 -2.36 2.38 -37.60
C ALA A 43 -3.69 1.62 -37.66
N VAL A 44 -4.26 1.33 -36.49
CA VAL A 44 -5.68 0.97 -36.35
C VAL A 44 -6.37 2.13 -35.63
N PRO A 45 -7.46 2.70 -36.18
CA PRO A 45 -8.11 3.87 -35.64
C PRO A 45 -8.93 3.58 -34.38
N ALA A 46 -8.93 4.60 -33.53
CA ALA A 46 -9.77 4.75 -32.35
C ALA A 46 -11.25 4.56 -32.66
N THR A 47 -11.91 3.72 -31.86
CA THR A 47 -13.34 3.84 -31.61
C THR A 47 -13.54 4.10 -30.13
N VAL A 48 -13.85 5.35 -29.83
CA VAL A 48 -14.22 5.84 -28.52
C VAL A 48 -15.64 5.33 -28.22
N ALA A 49 -15.75 4.28 -27.43
CA ALA A 49 -17.02 3.85 -26.86
C ALA A 49 -17.17 4.47 -25.46
N VAL A 50 -17.75 5.67 -25.43
CA VAL A 50 -18.29 6.28 -24.20
C VAL A 50 -19.46 5.42 -23.74
N MET A 51 -19.21 4.45 -22.88
CA MET A 51 -20.28 3.74 -22.17
C MET A 51 -20.70 4.56 -20.97
N ALA A 52 -21.85 5.23 -21.13
CA ALA A 52 -22.57 5.93 -20.09
C ALA A 52 -22.81 5.01 -18.87
N THR A 53 -22.44 5.50 -17.69
CA THR A 53 -22.77 4.87 -16.41
C THR A 53 -24.26 5.10 -16.11
N PRO A 54 -25.02 4.07 -15.67
CA PRO A 54 -26.40 4.26 -15.26
C PRO A 54 -26.45 4.99 -13.92
N GLU A 55 -26.94 6.23 -13.94
CA GLU A 55 -27.30 6.99 -12.73
C GLU A 55 -28.40 6.26 -11.96
N LYS A 56 -28.02 5.56 -10.90
CA LYS A 56 -28.96 4.98 -9.95
C LYS A 56 -29.58 6.12 -9.12
N LYS A 57 -30.71 6.63 -9.62
CA LYS A 57 -31.61 7.58 -8.95
C LYS A 57 -31.95 7.07 -7.55
N ARG A 58 -31.23 7.56 -6.55
CA ARG A 58 -31.43 7.22 -5.14
C ARG A 58 -32.59 8.07 -4.63
N GLN A 59 -33.77 7.46 -4.61
CA GLN A 59 -35.01 8.02 -4.09
C GLN A 59 -34.82 8.37 -2.61
N ARG A 60 -34.71 9.67 -2.31
CA ARG A 60 -34.78 10.19 -0.93
C ARG A 60 -36.21 9.99 -0.45
N ARG A 61 -36.43 9.01 0.43
CA ARG A 61 -37.60 8.99 1.30
C ARG A 61 -37.36 10.03 2.39
N SER A 62 -37.96 11.20 2.22
CA SER A 62 -38.26 12.12 3.29
C SER A 62 -39.63 11.73 3.85
N ASP A 63 -39.61 10.99 4.94
CA ASP A 63 -40.68 10.94 5.94
C ASP A 63 -39.91 11.16 7.25
N ASP A 64 -39.84 12.38 7.78
CA ASP A 64 -40.85 12.94 8.68
C ASP A 64 -41.41 11.88 9.63
N ARG A 65 -40.76 11.70 10.79
CA ARG A 65 -41.41 11.62 12.11
C ARG A 65 -40.44 11.28 13.25
N ASP A 66 -40.57 12.08 14.31
CA ASP A 66 -40.31 11.82 15.74
C ASP A 66 -38.84 11.52 16.10
N ASP A 67 -37.99 12.48 16.48
CA ASP A 67 -38.00 13.25 17.74
C ASP A 67 -38.61 12.49 18.92
N GLU A 68 -37.92 11.46 19.41
CA GLU A 68 -37.77 11.13 20.82
C GLU A 68 -36.80 9.93 21.01
N GLY A 69 -35.73 10.12 21.80
CA GLY A 69 -35.13 9.00 22.56
C GLY A 69 -33.89 8.28 21.99
N ILE A 70 -32.77 8.98 21.76
CA ILE A 70 -31.43 8.36 21.78
C ILE A 70 -30.78 8.64 23.13
N ALA A 71 -31.40 8.11 24.18
CA ALA A 71 -30.76 7.91 25.47
C ALA A 71 -31.15 6.50 25.91
N MET A 72 -30.18 5.76 26.49
CA MET A 72 -30.32 4.40 27.05
C MET A 72 -29.87 3.19 26.20
N TYR A 73 -28.77 3.27 25.45
CA TYR A 73 -28.06 2.06 24.98
C TYR A 73 -26.64 1.89 25.54
N PHE A 74 -26.30 2.62 26.60
CA PHE A 74 -25.13 2.32 27.43
C PHE A 74 -25.54 2.30 28.90
N SER A 75 -26.09 1.15 29.33
CA SER A 75 -26.15 0.78 30.74
C SER A 75 -25.69 -0.68 30.84
N PRO A 76 -24.49 -0.94 31.40
CA PRO A 76 -24.05 -2.30 31.63
C PRO A 76 -24.93 -2.91 32.73
N LYS A 77 -25.80 -3.85 32.35
CA LYS A 77 -26.51 -4.69 33.32
C LYS A 77 -25.52 -5.68 33.92
N THR A 78 -25.09 -5.38 35.13
CA THR A 78 -24.48 -6.35 36.05
C THR A 78 -25.57 -7.27 36.58
N THR A 79 -25.59 -8.52 36.14
CA THR A 79 -26.32 -9.59 36.83
C THR A 79 -25.49 -10.87 36.82
N SER A 80 -24.84 -11.11 37.97
CA SER A 80 -24.80 -12.37 38.71
C SER A 80 -24.90 -13.70 37.95
N VAL A 81 -23.80 -14.46 38.02
CA VAL A 81 -23.73 -15.88 38.41
C VAL A 81 -24.84 -16.80 37.89
N ALA A 82 -24.53 -17.62 36.87
CA ALA A 82 -24.98 -19.01 36.83
C ALA A 82 -24.20 -19.88 35.81
N LYS A 83 -23.44 -20.81 36.38
CA LYS A 83 -23.30 -22.23 35.99
C LYS A 83 -22.80 -22.59 34.57
N LYS A 84 -21.56 -23.10 34.60
CA LYS A 84 -20.92 -24.08 33.73
C LYS A 84 -21.89 -25.03 33.01
N ALA A 85 -21.75 -25.11 31.69
CA ALA A 85 -22.01 -26.32 30.91
C ALA A 85 -20.91 -26.43 29.84
N SER A 86 -19.88 -27.21 30.14
CA SER A 86 -18.84 -27.58 29.17
C SER A 86 -19.39 -28.67 28.26
N VAL A 87 -19.73 -28.33 27.03
CA VAL A 87 -20.00 -29.31 25.98
C VAL A 87 -18.64 -29.73 25.41
N MET A 88 -18.18 -30.93 25.76
CA MET A 88 -17.02 -31.56 25.13
C MET A 88 -17.43 -32.04 23.74
N MET A 89 -16.99 -31.33 22.69
CA MET A 89 -16.99 -31.90 21.34
C MET A 89 -15.75 -32.78 21.19
N VAL A 90 -15.99 -34.08 21.04
CA VAL A 90 -14.99 -35.09 20.67
C VAL A 90 -14.87 -35.07 19.14
N THR A 91 -13.82 -34.42 18.64
CA THR A 91 -13.37 -34.59 17.26
C THR A 91 -12.53 -35.87 17.15
N PRO A 92 -12.82 -36.77 16.20
CA PRO A 92 -12.07 -38.01 16.02
C PRO A 92 -10.61 -37.70 15.64
N GLU A 93 -9.70 -38.41 16.32
CA GLU A 93 -8.26 -38.35 16.15
C GLU A 93 -7.88 -38.77 14.73
N LYS A 94 -7.44 -37.79 13.93
CA LYS A 94 -6.79 -38.06 12.65
C LYS A 94 -5.31 -38.27 12.93
N GLU A 95 -4.88 -39.51 12.71
CA GLU A 95 -3.52 -40.02 12.87
C GLU A 95 -2.49 -39.10 12.22
N GLN A 96 -1.53 -38.64 13.03
CA GLN A 96 -0.37 -37.87 12.61
C GLN A 96 0.74 -38.83 12.22
N GLU A 97 1.00 -38.97 10.92
CA GLU A 97 2.27 -39.50 10.44
C GLU A 97 3.36 -38.44 10.70
N LYS A 98 4.29 -38.78 11.59
CA LYS A 98 5.51 -38.01 11.87
C LYS A 98 6.55 -38.34 10.80
N GLU A 99 6.85 -37.40 9.92
CA GLU A 99 8.14 -37.38 9.24
C GLU A 99 9.12 -36.45 9.97
N GLN A 100 10.24 -37.04 10.39
CA GLN A 100 11.35 -36.40 11.06
C GLN A 100 12.21 -35.63 10.03
N GLY A 101 12.14 -34.31 10.06
CA GLY A 101 13.04 -33.41 9.33
C GLY A 101 14.02 -32.71 10.28
N LYS A 102 15.31 -32.85 9.98
CA LYS A 102 16.49 -32.40 10.76
C LYS A 102 16.48 -30.91 11.11
N GLY A 103 17.10 -30.60 12.25
CA GLY A 103 17.23 -29.31 12.90
C GLY A 103 17.37 -28.09 11.99
N LYS A 104 16.39 -27.19 12.10
CA LYS A 104 16.54 -25.77 11.84
C LYS A 104 15.89 -25.04 13.02
N GLU A 105 16.63 -24.06 13.51
CA GLU A 105 16.23 -23.04 14.48
C GLU A 105 14.74 -22.72 14.39
N GLN A 106 14.03 -22.81 15.53
CA GLN A 106 12.59 -22.61 15.64
C GLN A 106 12.23 -21.14 15.37
N ARG A 107 12.26 -20.72 14.11
CA ARG A 107 11.49 -19.55 13.66
C ARG A 107 10.04 -19.92 13.91
N LYS A 108 9.40 -19.20 14.84
CA LYS A 108 7.96 -19.31 15.10
C LYS A 108 7.28 -19.20 13.73
N GLU A 109 6.76 -20.32 13.23
CA GLU A 109 6.04 -20.34 11.96
C GLU A 109 4.79 -19.51 12.14
N GLN A 110 4.88 -18.25 11.73
CA GLN A 110 3.78 -17.32 11.80
C GLN A 110 2.71 -17.83 10.86
N TYR A 111 1.52 -18.09 11.39
CA TYR A 111 0.39 -18.55 10.60
C TYR A 111 0.03 -17.45 9.59
N VAL A 112 0.37 -17.68 8.32
CA VAL A 112 0.00 -16.80 7.21
C VAL A 112 -1.31 -17.31 6.62
N PRO A 113 -2.40 -16.53 6.65
CA PRO A 113 -3.69 -16.95 6.10
C PRO A 113 -3.64 -17.01 4.57
N ILE A 114 -3.25 -18.17 4.02
CA ILE A 114 -3.15 -18.44 2.57
C ILE A 114 -4.45 -18.06 1.83
N TYR A 115 -5.60 -18.25 2.49
CA TYR A 115 -6.91 -17.94 1.90
C TYR A 115 -7.12 -16.43 1.64
N ILE A 116 -6.61 -15.57 2.53
CA ILE A 116 -6.75 -14.12 2.35
C ILE A 116 -5.91 -13.68 1.14
N HIS A 117 -4.65 -14.14 1.05
CA HIS A 117 -3.74 -13.77 -0.03
C HIS A 117 -4.30 -14.16 -1.40
N LYS A 118 -4.88 -15.35 -1.51
CA LYS A 118 -5.55 -15.81 -2.74
C LYS A 118 -6.73 -14.91 -3.14
N ASN A 119 -7.56 -14.50 -2.20
CA ASN A 119 -8.74 -13.68 -2.51
C ASN A 119 -8.38 -12.26 -2.95
N VAL A 120 -7.24 -11.74 -2.48
CA VAL A 120 -6.77 -10.40 -2.82
C VAL A 120 -5.72 -10.39 -3.93
N ASN A 121 -5.45 -11.54 -4.55
CA ASN A 121 -4.39 -11.73 -5.56
C ASN A 121 -3.01 -11.24 -5.09
N TYR A 122 -2.68 -11.45 -3.81
CA TYR A 122 -1.38 -11.11 -3.26
C TYR A 122 -0.37 -12.23 -3.55
N LEU A 123 0.75 -11.85 -4.14
CA LEU A 123 1.86 -12.76 -4.43
C LEU A 123 2.91 -12.68 -3.33
N ARG A 124 3.32 -13.84 -2.80
CA ARG A 124 4.31 -13.90 -1.72
C ARG A 124 5.72 -13.66 -2.27
N ARG A 125 6.68 -13.50 -1.35
CA ARG A 125 8.09 -13.33 -1.67
C ARG A 125 8.57 -14.42 -2.62
N GLY A 126 9.10 -14.00 -3.77
CA GLY A 126 9.64 -14.87 -4.83
C GLY A 126 8.60 -15.51 -5.76
N GLU A 127 7.30 -15.24 -5.57
CA GLU A 127 6.25 -15.78 -6.46
C GLU A 127 5.98 -14.86 -7.68
N ALA A 128 6.26 -13.56 -7.55
CA ALA A 128 5.99 -12.59 -8.60
C ALA A 128 7.15 -12.48 -9.61
N THR A 129 6.81 -12.34 -10.89
CA THR A 129 7.77 -11.94 -11.93
C THR A 129 7.91 -10.43 -11.95
N LEU A 130 9.05 -9.92 -11.48
CA LEU A 130 9.32 -8.49 -11.34
C LEU A 130 10.15 -7.96 -12.52
N SER A 131 10.06 -6.66 -12.78
CA SER A 131 11.01 -5.98 -13.66
C SER A 131 12.39 -5.91 -13.01
N GLU A 132 13.45 -5.94 -13.82
CA GLU A 132 14.84 -5.89 -13.34
C GLU A 132 15.14 -4.68 -12.45
N THR A 133 14.49 -3.54 -12.68
CA THR A 133 14.64 -2.33 -11.87
C THR A 133 14.13 -2.54 -10.45
N ILE A 134 12.88 -2.97 -10.30
CA ILE A 134 12.26 -3.26 -8.99
C ILE A 134 13.04 -4.33 -8.23
N GLN A 135 13.53 -5.36 -8.93
CA GLN A 135 14.34 -6.40 -8.29
C GLN A 135 15.64 -5.83 -7.70
N LYS A 136 16.35 -4.98 -8.46
CA LYS A 136 17.56 -4.29 -7.95
C LYS A 136 17.27 -3.37 -6.77
N VAL A 137 16.18 -2.59 -6.84
CA VAL A 137 15.76 -1.72 -5.72
C VAL A 137 15.48 -2.56 -4.48
N PHE A 138 14.77 -3.67 -4.65
CA PHE A 138 14.47 -4.59 -3.57
C PHE A 138 15.73 -5.20 -2.96
N ASP A 139 16.69 -5.64 -3.77
CA ASP A 139 17.98 -6.17 -3.30
C ASP A 139 18.74 -5.11 -2.46
N PHE A 140 18.80 -3.85 -2.91
CA PHE A 140 19.41 -2.76 -2.12
C PHE A 140 18.67 -2.49 -0.81
N ILE A 141 17.33 -2.58 -0.80
CA ILE A 141 16.54 -2.43 0.42
C ILE A 141 16.85 -3.57 1.40
N GLU A 142 16.96 -4.82 0.93
CA GLU A 142 17.31 -5.96 1.79
C GLU A 142 18.71 -5.82 2.41
N GLU A 143 19.65 -5.18 1.71
CA GLU A 143 21.01 -4.95 2.19
C GLU A 143 21.11 -3.81 3.22
N HIS A 144 20.33 -2.74 3.05
CA HIS A 144 20.46 -1.51 3.84
C HIS A 144 19.36 -1.27 4.88
N TYR A 145 18.20 -1.95 4.75
CA TYR A 145 17.03 -1.74 5.59
C TYR A 145 16.55 -3.04 6.25
N VAL A 146 15.95 -2.90 7.43
CA VAL A 146 15.39 -4.01 8.18
C VAL A 146 13.92 -4.18 7.80
N ILE A 147 13.62 -5.27 7.11
CA ILE A 147 12.24 -5.68 6.83
C ILE A 147 11.71 -6.48 8.04
N PRO A 148 10.65 -6.03 8.72
CA PRO A 148 10.12 -6.74 9.89
C PRO A 148 9.58 -8.12 9.53
N SER A 149 9.71 -9.10 10.43
CA SER A 149 9.18 -10.45 10.20
C SER A 149 7.66 -10.50 10.00
N ASN A 150 6.97 -9.51 10.57
CA ASN A 150 5.51 -9.37 10.53
C ASN A 150 5.01 -8.54 9.33
N PHE A 151 5.88 -8.20 8.38
CA PHE A 151 5.57 -7.29 7.27
C PHE A 151 4.28 -7.68 6.51
N GLU A 152 4.07 -8.98 6.23
CA GLU A 152 2.87 -9.44 5.52
C GLU A 152 1.59 -9.18 6.32
N SER A 153 1.63 -9.32 7.65
CA SER A 153 0.48 -9.14 8.55
C SER A 153 0.22 -7.69 8.95
N ASP A 154 1.23 -6.83 8.89
CA ASP A 154 1.15 -5.46 9.40
C ASP A 154 0.40 -4.54 8.43
N ARG A 155 -0.74 -4.02 8.88
CA ARG A 155 -1.62 -3.14 8.08
C ARG A 155 -1.05 -1.75 7.84
N SER A 156 -0.06 -1.32 8.64
CA SER A 156 0.62 -0.04 8.47
C SER A 156 1.47 0.00 7.20
N MET A 157 1.95 -1.15 6.74
CA MET A 157 2.82 -1.29 5.56
C MET A 157 2.06 -1.25 4.23
N GLY A 158 0.86 -0.67 4.21
CA GLY A 158 0.03 -0.57 3.02
C GLY A 158 -0.88 -1.78 2.74
N PRO A 159 -1.72 -1.68 1.70
CA PRO A 159 -2.70 -2.70 1.34
C PRO A 159 -2.07 -3.95 0.72
N LEU A 160 -2.70 -5.11 0.93
CA LEU A 160 -2.28 -6.39 0.35
C LEU A 160 -2.87 -6.66 -1.05
N SER A 161 -3.89 -5.91 -1.46
CA SER A 161 -4.68 -6.26 -2.63
C SER A 161 -3.99 -5.92 -3.95
N GLY A 162 -3.83 -6.91 -4.82
CA GLY A 162 -3.33 -6.76 -6.19
C GLY A 162 -1.84 -6.45 -6.28
N THR A 163 -1.09 -6.63 -5.19
CA THR A 163 0.34 -6.34 -5.12
C THR A 163 1.15 -7.60 -4.80
N CYS A 164 2.47 -7.51 -4.98
CA CYS A 164 3.41 -8.53 -4.55
C CYS A 164 4.22 -8.04 -3.34
N PHE A 165 4.84 -8.98 -2.63
CA PHE A 165 5.65 -8.69 -1.44
C PHE A 165 6.71 -7.62 -1.73
N GLU A 166 7.45 -7.77 -2.81
CA GLU A 166 8.60 -6.93 -3.16
C GLU A 166 8.15 -5.50 -3.49
N VAL A 167 7.11 -5.33 -4.32
CA VAL A 167 6.54 -4.00 -4.62
C VAL A 167 6.05 -3.32 -3.36
N ARG A 168 5.42 -4.07 -2.45
CA ARG A 168 4.93 -3.52 -1.20
C ARG A 168 6.08 -3.09 -0.27
N VAL A 169 7.20 -3.82 -0.27
CA VAL A 169 8.42 -3.41 0.45
C VAL A 169 8.98 -2.12 -0.13
N VAL A 170 9.03 -1.99 -1.47
CA VAL A 170 9.46 -0.75 -2.13
C VAL A 170 8.53 0.43 -1.78
N GLU A 171 7.20 0.23 -1.78
CA GLU A 171 6.26 1.28 -1.35
C GLU A 171 6.44 1.66 0.13
N ALA A 172 6.71 0.68 1.00
CA ALA A 172 6.96 0.94 2.41
C ALA A 172 8.27 1.71 2.62
N TYR A 173 9.26 1.45 1.79
CA TYR A 173 10.51 2.20 1.73
C TYR A 173 10.28 3.66 1.30
N GLU A 174 9.55 3.89 0.20
CA GLU A 174 9.22 5.24 -0.28
C GLU A 174 8.45 6.06 0.76
N ARG A 175 7.62 5.40 1.57
CA ARG A 175 6.88 6.03 2.68
C ARG A 175 7.71 6.23 3.96
N GLY A 176 8.98 5.81 3.98
CA GLY A 176 9.85 5.91 5.15
C GLY A 176 9.40 5.04 6.33
N LEU A 177 8.71 3.93 6.08
CA LEU A 177 8.21 3.03 7.12
C LEU A 177 9.23 1.96 7.54
N LEU A 178 10.29 1.77 6.75
CA LEU A 178 11.36 0.83 7.04
C LEU A 178 12.45 1.48 7.88
N LEU A 179 12.99 0.72 8.84
CA LEU A 179 14.10 1.15 9.66
C LEU A 179 15.42 0.85 8.92
N SER A 180 16.33 1.81 8.87
CA SER A 180 17.67 1.56 8.32
C SER A 180 18.43 0.63 9.27
N ALA A 181 19.13 -0.36 8.70
CA ALA A 181 19.85 -1.37 9.48
C ALA A 181 20.96 -0.78 10.35
N ASN A 182 21.46 0.40 9.97
CA ASN A 182 22.53 1.11 10.67
C ASN A 182 22.01 2.10 11.72
N SER A 183 20.69 2.28 11.88
CA SER A 183 20.09 3.27 12.80
C SER A 183 20.17 2.92 14.29
N THR A 184 20.98 1.95 14.71
CA THR A 184 21.22 1.67 16.13
C THR A 184 21.93 2.85 16.82
N GLU A 185 21.07 3.73 17.36
CA GLU A 185 21.21 4.75 18.40
C GLU A 185 22.33 5.82 18.35
N TYR A 186 23.46 5.66 17.66
CA TYR A 186 24.57 6.61 17.89
C TYR A 186 25.52 6.95 16.74
N GLN A 187 25.20 6.61 15.49
CA GLN A 187 26.01 7.07 14.35
C GLN A 187 25.13 7.62 13.25
N SER A 188 25.28 8.93 13.03
CA SER A 188 24.82 9.68 11.87
C SER A 188 25.60 9.30 10.61
N THR A 189 25.68 8.01 10.30
CA THR A 189 26.09 7.58 8.98
C THR A 189 24.91 7.88 8.06
N THR A 190 25.17 8.71 7.06
CA THR A 190 24.22 9.15 6.04
C THR A 190 23.30 8.01 5.63
N ASP A 191 22.00 8.12 5.90
CA ASP A 191 21.02 7.16 5.45
C ASP A 191 21.17 7.02 3.92
N ILE A 192 21.47 5.81 3.46
CA ILE A 192 21.67 5.53 2.05
C ILE A 192 20.31 5.63 1.38
N THR A 193 20.09 6.70 0.63
CA THR A 193 18.87 6.85 -0.18
C THR A 193 19.00 6.03 -1.45
N ILE A 194 17.96 5.27 -1.77
CA ILE A 194 17.84 4.40 -2.92
C ILE A 194 16.73 5.00 -3.79
N CYS A 195 17.01 5.22 -5.07
CA CYS A 195 15.99 5.70 -5.98
C CYS A 195 15.14 4.56 -6.53
N SER A 196 13.82 4.65 -6.40
CA SER A 196 12.89 3.61 -6.87
C SER A 196 12.78 3.52 -8.40
N HIS A 197 13.10 4.59 -9.12
CA HIS A 197 13.00 4.64 -10.58
C HIS A 197 14.23 4.08 -11.29
N CYS A 198 15.43 4.51 -10.87
CA CYS A 198 16.67 4.15 -11.56
C CYS A 198 17.46 3.02 -10.88
N ALA A 199 17.09 2.65 -9.65
CA ALA A 199 17.82 1.71 -8.80
C ALA A 199 19.27 2.14 -8.48
N ASP A 200 19.54 3.45 -8.48
CA ASP A 200 20.85 3.98 -8.10
C ASP A 200 20.80 4.56 -6.67
N LEU A 201 21.96 4.61 -6.02
CA LEU A 201 22.11 5.15 -4.67
C LEU A 201 22.39 6.66 -4.71
N GLY A 202 22.00 7.37 -3.65
CA GLY A 202 22.39 8.75 -3.38
C GLY A 202 21.40 9.84 -3.79
N HIS A 203 20.22 9.48 -4.29
CA HIS A 203 19.13 10.44 -4.53
C HIS A 203 17.76 9.83 -4.24
N VAL A 204 16.75 10.69 -4.07
CA VAL A 204 15.34 10.33 -3.90
C VAL A 204 14.67 10.32 -5.28
N GLY A 205 13.53 9.63 -5.43
CA GLY A 205 12.81 9.50 -6.70
C GLY A 205 12.55 10.83 -7.43
N ASP A 206 12.28 11.90 -6.68
CA ASP A 206 12.03 13.25 -7.23
C ASP A 206 13.28 13.89 -7.88
N ASP A 207 14.48 13.51 -7.44
CA ASP A 207 15.76 14.03 -7.95
C ASP A 207 16.40 13.08 -8.99
N CYS A 208 15.61 12.17 -9.57
CA CYS A 208 16.13 11.15 -10.46
C CYS A 208 16.52 11.73 -11.83
N PRO A 209 17.79 11.57 -12.28
CA PRO A 209 18.24 12.10 -13.56
C PRO A 209 17.64 11.37 -14.78
N LYS A 210 16.95 10.24 -14.59
CA LYS A 210 16.25 9.53 -15.68
C LYS A 210 14.86 10.11 -15.96
N LEU A 211 14.33 10.94 -15.07
CA LEU A 211 12.98 11.52 -15.16
C LEU A 211 12.99 13.00 -15.58
N ILE A 212 14.15 13.66 -15.49
CA ILE A 212 14.39 15.05 -15.91
C ILE A 212 14.89 15.06 -17.36
#